data_AF-A0A3N7GDA1-F1
#
_entry.id   AF-A0A3N7GDA1-F1
#
_cell.length_a   1.000
_cell.length_b   1.000
_cell.length_c   1.000
_cell.angle_alpha   90.00
_cell.angle_beta   90.00
_cell.angle_gamma   90.00
#
_symmetry.space_group_name_H-M   'P 1'
#
loop_
_entity.id
_entity.type
_entity.pdbx_description
1 polymer ?
#
loop_
_entity_poly.entity_id
_entity_poly.type
_entity_poly.pdbx_seq_one_letter_code
_entity_poly.pdbx_strand_id
1 'polypeptide(L)'
;MCHHPDPAIWIPQVIRFIAGNLPVLDRKGEEWDHMFTTAFQFGCEALVALGQAEETGRGARPLPHPRLPGILPRWDDICVTVLSLAHQCGLLSYRLPDGCESPEASAWWDPHAVAVLPQPNIKTEHWLGPAWAAPQVLPVLRALGLIESGQWTATAETVLWREEPPEWRLDIAADPRFRHALDRTVNDMPADIRHELARLVTITEADVTEGLIRRKAHQEGLRAEHGVSRVICLPLTRDSVRQGLICLRIHDLDWLFFSNWRWSDGWLFPLERKRAMEIWRDSLAIRMRRAVVAQLHPDRPEFAV
;
A
#
# COMPACT_ATOMS: atom_id res chain seq x y z
N MET A 1 -14.79 1.39 -19.82
CA MET A 1 -15.24 1.94 -18.51
C MET A 1 -15.41 0.76 -17.59
N CYS A 2 -14.61 0.66 -16.52
CA CYS A 2 -14.80 -0.38 -15.51
C CYS A 2 -16.04 0.01 -14.70
N HIS A 3 -17.10 -0.79 -14.78
CA HIS A 3 -18.26 -0.61 -13.92
C HIS A 3 -17.87 -1.08 -12.52
N HIS A 4 -17.64 -0.14 -11.61
CA HIS A 4 -17.48 -0.47 -10.20
C HIS A 4 -18.82 -1.01 -9.65
N PRO A 5 -18.79 -2.04 -8.80
CA PRO A 5 -20.01 -2.55 -8.18
C PRO A 5 -20.70 -1.47 -7.34
N ASP A 6 -22.03 -1.57 -7.25
CA ASP A 6 -22.84 -0.64 -6.45
C ASP A 6 -22.33 -0.61 -4.99
N PRO A 7 -21.98 0.59 -4.46
CA PRO A 7 -21.61 0.78 -3.06
C PRO A 7 -22.56 0.12 -2.06
N ALA A 8 -23.86 0.07 -2.35
CA ALA A 8 -24.85 -0.57 -1.49
C ALA A 8 -24.64 -2.08 -1.33
N ILE A 9 -23.99 -2.74 -2.30
CA ILE A 9 -23.73 -4.18 -2.30
C ILE A 9 -22.45 -4.50 -1.50
N TRP A 10 -21.36 -3.79 -1.76
CA TRP A 10 -20.06 -4.16 -1.20
C TRP A 10 -19.76 -3.54 0.16
N ILE A 11 -20.21 -2.31 0.43
CA ILE A 11 -19.85 -1.60 1.68
C ILE A 11 -20.22 -2.41 2.94
N PRO A 12 -21.45 -2.95 3.08
CA PRO A 12 -21.81 -3.71 4.27
C PRO A 12 -20.95 -4.98 4.45
N GLN A 13 -20.59 -5.64 3.35
CA GLN A 13 -19.75 -6.84 3.37
C GLN A 13 -18.33 -6.50 3.80
N VAL A 14 -17.77 -5.43 3.25
CA VAL A 14 -16.42 -4.94 3.57
C VAL A 14 -16.31 -4.49 5.02
N ILE A 15 -17.24 -3.67 5.51
CA ILE A 15 -17.24 -3.20 6.91
C ILE A 15 -17.23 -4.40 7.86
N ARG A 16 -18.14 -5.35 7.65
CA ARG A 16 -18.24 -6.56 8.47
C ARG A 16 -16.97 -7.41 8.40
N PHE A 17 -16.39 -7.55 7.22
CA PHE A 17 -15.16 -8.30 7.02
C PHE A 17 -14.00 -7.64 7.77
N ILE A 18 -13.78 -6.35 7.57
CA ILE A 18 -12.66 -5.63 8.19
C ILE A 18 -12.81 -5.64 9.71
N ALA A 19 -13.96 -5.23 10.24
CA ALA A 19 -14.23 -5.18 11.67
C ALA A 19 -14.06 -6.54 12.37
N GLY A 20 -14.38 -7.64 11.68
CA GLY A 20 -14.27 -9.00 12.20
C GLY A 20 -12.88 -9.63 12.12
N ASN A 21 -11.94 -9.01 11.39
CA ASN A 21 -10.59 -9.54 11.18
C ASN A 21 -9.48 -8.63 11.73
N LEU A 22 -9.82 -7.44 12.23
CA LEU A 22 -8.89 -6.59 12.93
C LEU A 22 -8.63 -7.09 14.38
N PRO A 23 -7.38 -7.03 14.87
CA PRO A 23 -7.08 -7.28 16.27
C PRO A 23 -7.80 -6.27 17.18
N VAL A 24 -8.17 -6.70 18.38
CA VAL A 24 -8.79 -5.83 19.39
C VAL A 24 -7.81 -5.53 20.53
N LEU A 25 -7.82 -4.28 21.01
CA LEU A 25 -6.82 -3.77 21.95
C LEU A 25 -6.96 -4.36 23.37
N ASP A 26 -8.17 -4.70 23.81
CA ASP A 26 -8.43 -5.26 25.13
C ASP A 26 -9.50 -6.36 25.16
N ARG A 27 -9.64 -7.02 26.32
CA ARG A 27 -10.63 -8.11 26.52
C ARG A 27 -12.08 -7.63 26.46
N LYS A 28 -12.34 -6.33 26.54
CA LYS A 28 -13.69 -5.76 26.36
C LYS A 28 -14.01 -5.55 24.88
N GLY A 29 -12.99 -5.49 24.02
CA GLY A 29 -13.13 -5.54 22.56
C GLY A 29 -13.71 -4.26 21.96
N GLU A 30 -13.51 -3.12 22.61
CA GLU A 30 -14.13 -1.86 22.20
C GLU A 30 -13.34 -1.12 21.12
N GLU A 31 -12.03 -1.37 20.98
CA GLU A 31 -11.16 -0.69 20.01
C GLU A 31 -10.34 -1.70 19.20
N TRP A 32 -10.07 -1.36 17.94
CA TRP A 32 -9.16 -2.11 17.08
C TRP A 32 -7.72 -1.61 17.24
N ASP A 33 -6.77 -2.53 17.29
CA ASP A 33 -5.33 -2.28 17.37
C ASP A 33 -4.67 -2.68 16.05
N HIS A 34 -4.02 -1.74 15.37
CA HIS A 34 -3.35 -2.06 14.11
C HIS A 34 -2.00 -2.77 14.31
N MET A 35 -1.51 -2.91 15.55
CA MET A 35 -0.28 -3.63 15.91
C MET A 35 0.96 -3.22 15.11
N PHE A 36 1.00 -2.00 14.59
CA PHE A 36 1.98 -1.51 13.60
C PHE A 36 2.17 -2.42 12.37
N THR A 37 1.15 -3.19 12.00
CA THR A 37 1.12 -4.05 10.81
C THR A 37 0.35 -3.35 9.70
N THR A 38 0.96 -3.23 8.52
CA THR A 38 0.41 -2.45 7.39
C THR A 38 -1.01 -2.88 7.02
N ALA A 39 -1.30 -4.18 6.94
CA ALA A 39 -2.63 -4.66 6.59
C ALA A 39 -3.71 -4.28 7.63
N PHE A 40 -3.36 -4.26 8.92
CA PHE A 40 -4.28 -3.82 9.96
C PHE A 40 -4.43 -2.30 10.00
N GLN A 41 -3.36 -1.54 9.67
CA GLN A 41 -3.43 -0.09 9.51
C GLN A 41 -4.42 0.28 8.41
N PHE A 42 -4.30 -0.34 7.23
CA PHE A 42 -5.24 -0.15 6.13
C PHE A 42 -6.68 -0.51 6.54
N GLY A 43 -6.88 -1.57 7.33
CA GLY A 43 -8.20 -1.93 7.85
C GLY A 43 -8.79 -0.86 8.78
N CYS A 44 -8.00 -0.36 9.73
CA CYS A 44 -8.41 0.73 10.62
C CYS A 44 -8.76 2.00 9.82
N GLU A 45 -7.89 2.40 8.90
CA GLU A 45 -8.12 3.56 8.02
C GLU A 45 -9.35 3.39 7.13
N ALA A 46 -9.61 2.19 6.60
CA ALA A 46 -10.82 1.92 5.83
C ALA A 46 -12.09 2.09 6.66
N LEU A 47 -12.09 1.65 7.92
CA LEU A 47 -13.24 1.85 8.81
C LEU A 47 -13.45 3.33 9.13
N VAL A 48 -12.38 4.11 9.29
CA VAL A 48 -12.46 5.57 9.45
C VAL A 48 -13.00 6.21 8.17
N ALA A 49 -12.45 5.87 7.01
CA ALA A 49 -12.85 6.39 5.71
C ALA A 49 -14.29 6.00 5.32
N LEU A 50 -14.81 4.89 5.85
CA LEU A 50 -16.22 4.47 5.69
C LEU A 50 -17.13 5.03 6.79
N GLY A 51 -16.63 5.91 7.66
CA GLY A 51 -17.41 6.56 8.72
C GLY A 51 -17.92 5.60 9.81
N GLN A 52 -17.19 4.51 10.02
CA GLN A 52 -17.49 3.50 11.05
C GLN A 52 -16.70 3.73 12.33
N ALA A 53 -15.56 4.41 12.24
CA ALA A 53 -14.63 4.59 13.32
C ALA A 53 -14.00 5.97 13.30
N GLU A 54 -13.35 6.34 14.40
CA GLU A 54 -12.38 7.42 14.44
C GLU A 54 -10.98 6.86 14.68
N GLU A 55 -9.99 7.54 14.10
CA GLU A 55 -8.59 7.15 14.24
C GLU A 55 -8.12 7.33 15.69
N THR A 56 -7.32 6.39 16.16
CA THR A 56 -6.56 6.50 17.41
C THR A 56 -5.08 6.39 17.09
N GLY A 57 -4.20 6.81 18.00
CA GLY A 57 -2.75 6.74 17.76
C GLY A 57 -2.19 5.31 17.58
N ARG A 58 -3.01 4.26 17.74
CA ARG A 58 -2.62 2.86 17.58
C ARG A 58 -3.67 2.01 16.83
N GLY A 59 -4.67 2.61 16.21
CA GLY A 59 -5.75 1.86 15.56
C GLY A 59 -6.99 2.70 15.30
N ALA A 60 -8.15 2.13 15.58
CA ALA A 60 -9.42 2.79 15.35
C ALA A 60 -10.44 2.43 16.43
N ARG A 61 -11.29 3.40 16.78
CA ARG A 61 -12.37 3.23 17.74
C ARG A 61 -13.73 3.32 17.03
N PRO A 62 -14.63 2.33 17.17
CA PRO A 62 -15.96 2.38 16.59
C PRO A 62 -16.74 3.62 17.02
N LEU A 63 -17.45 4.24 16.08
CA LEU A 63 -18.38 5.32 16.40
C LEU A 63 -19.68 4.76 17.00
N PRO A 64 -20.28 5.44 17.98
CA PRO A 64 -21.57 5.02 18.54
C PRO A 64 -22.72 5.12 17.52
N HIS A 65 -22.58 5.99 16.50
CA HIS A 65 -23.57 6.20 15.45
C HIS A 65 -22.88 6.20 14.07
N PRO A 66 -22.45 5.03 13.57
CA PRO A 66 -21.72 4.94 12.32
C PRO A 66 -22.60 5.38 11.15
N ARG A 67 -22.04 6.20 10.25
CA ARG A 67 -22.73 6.72 9.06
C ARG A 67 -21.73 6.87 7.93
N LEU A 68 -22.13 6.45 6.73
CA LEU A 68 -21.30 6.65 5.55
C LEU A 68 -21.06 8.14 5.31
N PRO A 69 -19.82 8.55 4.99
CA PRO A 69 -19.52 9.93 4.66
C PRO A 69 -20.13 10.33 3.31
N GLY A 70 -20.28 11.63 3.10
CA GLY A 70 -20.74 12.16 1.80
C GLY A 70 -19.75 11.93 0.65
N ILE A 71 -18.48 11.67 0.96
CA ILE A 71 -17.43 11.32 0.02
C ILE A 71 -16.90 9.94 0.42
N LEU A 72 -17.16 8.93 -0.41
CA LEU A 72 -16.69 7.57 -0.15
C LEU A 72 -15.24 7.39 -0.60
N PRO A 73 -14.47 6.51 0.09
CA PRO A 73 -13.13 6.15 -0.35
C PRO A 73 -13.17 5.52 -1.75
N ARG A 74 -12.03 5.52 -2.43
CA ARG A 74 -11.94 4.87 -3.73
C ARG A 74 -12.10 3.35 -3.59
N TRP A 75 -12.79 2.76 -4.56
CA TRP A 75 -13.06 1.32 -4.59
C TRP A 75 -11.77 0.49 -4.71
N ASP A 76 -10.81 0.94 -5.52
CA ASP A 76 -9.55 0.23 -5.73
C ASP A 76 -8.67 0.20 -4.46
N ASP A 77 -8.71 1.26 -3.65
CA ASP A 77 -8.04 1.30 -2.35
C ASP A 77 -8.70 0.35 -1.34
N ILE A 78 -10.03 0.30 -1.30
CA ILE A 78 -10.75 -0.68 -0.46
C ILE A 78 -10.44 -2.12 -0.88
N CYS A 79 -10.32 -2.39 -2.18
CA CYS A 79 -9.94 -3.71 -2.65
C CYS A 79 -8.54 -4.11 -2.17
N VAL A 80 -7.55 -3.21 -2.26
CA VAL A 80 -6.20 -3.42 -1.70
C VAL A 80 -6.28 -3.69 -0.20
N THR A 81 -7.01 -2.87 0.57
CA THR A 81 -7.20 -3.12 2.01
C THR A 81 -7.76 -4.51 2.31
N VAL A 82 -8.80 -4.95 1.58
CA VAL A 82 -9.43 -6.25 1.82
C VAL A 82 -8.50 -7.41 1.45
N LEU A 83 -7.76 -7.30 0.34
CA LEU A 83 -6.79 -8.30 -0.09
C LEU A 83 -5.63 -8.41 0.91
N SER A 84 -5.03 -7.28 1.26
CA SER A 84 -3.97 -7.18 2.27
C SER A 84 -4.39 -7.76 3.62
N LEU A 85 -5.58 -7.41 4.11
CA LEU A 85 -6.10 -7.93 5.38
C LEU A 85 -6.40 -9.43 5.33
N ALA A 86 -7.07 -9.90 4.26
CA ALA A 86 -7.35 -11.32 4.09
C ALA A 86 -6.06 -12.14 4.04
N HIS A 87 -5.03 -11.62 3.36
CA HIS A 87 -3.72 -12.26 3.29
C HIS A 87 -3.03 -12.30 4.65
N GLN A 88 -2.99 -11.18 5.37
CA GLN A 88 -2.40 -11.08 6.71
C GLN A 88 -3.06 -12.04 7.72
N CYS A 89 -4.36 -12.26 7.60
CA CYS A 89 -5.11 -13.17 8.46
C CYS A 89 -5.03 -14.65 8.01
N GLY A 90 -4.27 -14.98 6.95
CA GLY A 90 -4.20 -16.34 6.40
C GLY A 90 -5.51 -16.81 5.75
N LEU A 91 -6.41 -15.88 5.42
CA LEU A 91 -7.70 -16.16 4.78
C LEU A 91 -7.65 -16.02 3.25
N LEU A 92 -6.55 -15.49 2.72
CA LEU A 92 -6.21 -15.43 1.31
C LEU A 92 -4.74 -15.83 1.16
N SER A 93 -4.46 -16.71 0.21
CA SER A 93 -3.10 -17.08 -0.13
C SER A 93 -2.95 -17.17 -1.64
N TYR A 94 -2.03 -16.37 -2.16
CA TYR A 94 -1.61 -16.45 -3.55
C TYR A 94 -0.80 -17.73 -3.76
N ARG A 95 -0.98 -18.37 -4.90
CA ARG A 95 -0.42 -19.69 -5.19
C ARG A 95 0.53 -19.62 -6.37
N LEU A 96 1.53 -20.49 -6.34
CA LEU A 96 2.39 -20.75 -7.48
C LEU A 96 1.57 -21.32 -8.66
N PRO A 97 2.10 -21.28 -9.90
CA PRO A 97 1.37 -21.81 -11.07
C PRO A 97 0.95 -23.28 -10.97
N ASP A 98 1.64 -24.08 -10.17
CA ASP A 98 1.31 -25.48 -9.88
C ASP A 98 0.23 -25.64 -8.79
N GLY A 99 -0.24 -24.53 -8.21
CA GLY A 99 -1.25 -24.48 -7.16
C GLY A 99 -0.72 -24.60 -5.73
N CYS A 100 0.60 -24.77 -5.55
CA CYS A 100 1.25 -24.88 -4.25
C CYS A 100 1.44 -23.51 -3.57
N GLU A 101 1.66 -23.51 -2.25
CA GLU A 101 2.18 -22.33 -1.56
C GLU A 101 3.65 -22.07 -1.91
N SER A 102 4.07 -20.82 -1.83
CA SER A 102 5.49 -20.51 -1.87
C SER A 102 6.20 -21.11 -0.66
N PRO A 103 7.44 -21.61 -0.81
CA PRO A 103 8.26 -22.08 0.31
C PRO A 103 8.41 -21.02 1.40
N GLU A 104 8.45 -19.74 1.01
CA GLU A 104 8.51 -18.61 1.93
C GLU A 104 7.23 -18.49 2.75
N ALA A 105 6.03 -18.61 2.17
CA ALA A 105 4.78 -18.62 2.92
C ALA A 105 4.68 -19.84 3.86
N SER A 106 5.14 -21.02 3.41
CA SER A 106 5.12 -22.24 4.21
C SER A 106 6.05 -22.19 5.44
N ALA A 107 7.09 -21.37 5.40
CA ALA A 107 8.07 -21.24 6.49
C ALA A 107 7.55 -20.46 7.71
N TRP A 108 6.47 -19.69 7.55
CA TRP A 108 5.80 -19.00 8.67
C TRP A 108 4.91 -19.94 9.47
N TRP A 109 4.58 -21.11 8.91
CA TRP A 109 3.73 -22.12 9.52
C TRP A 109 4.61 -23.32 9.88
N ASP A 110 4.23 -24.09 10.90
CA ASP A 110 5.07 -25.16 11.48
C ASP A 110 5.72 -26.04 10.38
N PRO A 111 7.07 -26.08 10.27
CA PRO A 111 7.79 -26.88 9.28
C PRO A 111 7.48 -28.39 9.32
N HIS A 112 6.83 -28.85 10.38
CA HIS A 112 6.42 -30.24 10.57
C HIS A 112 4.94 -30.51 10.23
N ALA A 113 4.15 -29.48 9.97
CA ALA A 113 2.78 -29.65 9.50
C ALA A 113 2.79 -29.89 7.98
N VAL A 114 2.86 -31.17 7.58
CA VAL A 114 2.41 -31.60 6.25
C VAL A 114 0.89 -31.49 6.21
N ALA A 115 0.37 -30.27 6.36
CA ALA A 115 -1.02 -29.99 6.13
C ALA A 115 -1.23 -30.10 4.61
N VAL A 116 -2.10 -31.00 4.18
CA VAL A 116 -2.59 -31.01 2.79
C VAL A 116 -3.26 -29.65 2.59
N LEU A 117 -2.53 -28.71 1.99
CA LEU A 117 -3.02 -27.37 1.77
C LEU A 117 -4.24 -27.43 0.84
N PRO A 118 -5.29 -26.65 1.12
CA PRO A 118 -6.45 -26.64 0.26
C PRO A 118 -6.07 -26.16 -1.13
N GLN A 119 -6.58 -26.88 -2.13
CA GLN A 119 -6.41 -26.57 -3.54
C GLN A 119 -6.91 -25.15 -3.85
N PRO A 120 -6.29 -24.43 -4.81
CA PRO A 120 -6.76 -23.12 -5.23
C PRO A 120 -8.25 -23.16 -5.61
N ASN A 121 -9.04 -22.23 -5.06
CA ASN A 121 -10.46 -22.07 -5.39
C ASN A 121 -10.75 -20.79 -6.18
N ILE A 122 -9.70 -20.02 -6.49
CA ILE A 122 -9.69 -18.95 -7.48
C ILE A 122 -8.66 -19.33 -8.54
N LYS A 123 -9.12 -19.54 -9.76
CA LYS A 123 -8.29 -19.99 -10.88
C LYS A 123 -7.60 -18.83 -11.58
N THR A 124 -6.49 -19.14 -12.23
CA THR A 124 -5.77 -18.27 -13.16
C THR A 124 -6.69 -17.74 -14.24
N GLU A 125 -6.71 -16.43 -14.43
CA GLU A 125 -7.45 -15.72 -15.48
C GLU A 125 -6.87 -14.30 -15.61
N HIS A 126 -7.00 -13.66 -16.78
CA HIS A 126 -6.54 -12.27 -17.00
C HIS A 126 -5.08 -12.00 -16.58
N TRP A 127 -4.16 -12.94 -16.85
CA TRP A 127 -2.74 -12.84 -16.48
C TRP A 127 -2.46 -12.81 -14.97
N LEU A 128 -3.47 -13.13 -14.15
CA LEU A 128 -3.34 -13.27 -12.71
C LEU A 128 -3.22 -14.74 -12.34
N GLY A 129 -2.35 -15.04 -11.38
CA GLY A 129 -2.11 -16.41 -10.94
C GLY A 129 -3.23 -16.98 -10.06
N PRO A 130 -3.15 -18.26 -9.71
CA PRO A 130 -4.14 -18.91 -8.87
C PRO A 130 -4.05 -18.42 -7.42
N ALA A 131 -5.15 -18.54 -6.69
CA ALA A 131 -5.21 -18.28 -5.26
C ALA A 131 -6.18 -19.20 -4.54
N TRP A 132 -5.97 -19.35 -3.24
CA TRP A 132 -6.95 -19.90 -2.33
C TRP A 132 -7.50 -18.80 -1.43
N ALA A 133 -8.82 -18.74 -1.29
CA ALA A 133 -9.50 -17.87 -0.33
C ALA A 133 -10.42 -18.70 0.57
N ALA A 134 -10.43 -18.38 1.87
CA ALA A 134 -11.32 -19.01 2.82
C ALA A 134 -12.80 -18.76 2.42
N PRO A 135 -13.74 -19.69 2.70
CA PRO A 135 -15.13 -19.57 2.27
C PRO A 135 -15.81 -18.25 2.66
N GLN A 136 -15.43 -17.66 3.81
CA GLN A 136 -15.94 -16.39 4.30
C GLN A 136 -15.42 -15.15 3.54
N VAL A 137 -14.29 -15.27 2.82
CA VAL A 137 -13.71 -14.18 2.03
C VAL A 137 -14.35 -14.11 0.64
N LEU A 138 -14.74 -15.26 0.07
CA LEU A 138 -15.31 -15.33 -1.28
C LEU A 138 -16.51 -14.40 -1.51
N PRO A 139 -17.51 -14.27 -0.60
CA PRO A 139 -18.62 -13.33 -0.78
C PRO A 139 -18.16 -11.87 -0.85
N VAL A 140 -17.12 -11.50 -0.07
CA VAL A 140 -16.58 -10.14 -0.05
C VAL A 140 -15.88 -9.83 -1.37
N LEU A 141 -15.04 -10.76 -1.85
CA LEU A 141 -14.35 -10.61 -3.15
C LEU A 141 -15.34 -10.55 -4.33
N ARG A 142 -16.43 -11.34 -4.29
CA ARG A 142 -17.51 -11.24 -5.29
C ARG A 142 -18.25 -9.92 -5.21
N ALA A 143 -18.59 -9.46 -4.01
CA ALA A 143 -19.28 -8.18 -3.83
C ALA A 143 -18.43 -7.00 -4.34
N LEU A 144 -17.12 -7.07 -4.14
CA LEU A 144 -16.15 -6.14 -4.71
C LEU A 144 -15.93 -6.31 -6.22
N GLY A 145 -16.48 -7.34 -6.86
CA GLY A 145 -16.29 -7.62 -8.28
C GLY A 145 -14.88 -8.09 -8.63
N LEU A 146 -14.09 -8.57 -7.66
CA LEU A 146 -12.73 -9.08 -7.89
C LEU A 146 -12.73 -10.51 -8.40
N ILE A 147 -13.76 -11.30 -8.08
CA ILE A 147 -13.92 -12.67 -8.57
C ILE A 147 -15.32 -12.91 -9.14
N GLU A 148 -15.38 -13.73 -10.18
CA GLU A 148 -16.62 -14.23 -10.78
C GLU A 148 -16.40 -15.69 -11.21
N SER A 149 -17.38 -16.56 -10.99
CA SER A 149 -17.30 -17.98 -11.39
C SER A 149 -16.03 -18.74 -10.95
N GLY A 150 -15.42 -18.33 -9.83
CA GLY A 150 -14.19 -18.95 -9.31
C GLY A 150 -12.92 -18.53 -10.04
N GLN A 151 -12.93 -17.38 -10.70
CA GLN A 151 -11.80 -16.79 -11.41
C GLN A 151 -11.63 -15.33 -11.01
N TRP A 152 -10.42 -14.80 -11.14
CA TRP A 152 -10.20 -13.35 -11.09
C TRP A 152 -10.91 -12.67 -12.26
N THR A 153 -11.44 -11.46 -12.03
CA THR A 153 -12.06 -10.65 -13.08
C THR A 153 -11.04 -9.70 -13.73
N ALA A 154 -11.39 -9.15 -14.89
CA ALA A 154 -10.54 -8.15 -15.55
C ALA A 154 -10.33 -6.89 -14.68
N THR A 155 -11.31 -6.54 -13.84
CA THR A 155 -11.19 -5.44 -12.88
C THR A 155 -10.24 -5.73 -11.73
N ALA A 156 -10.02 -7.01 -11.40
CA ALA A 156 -9.06 -7.41 -10.38
C ALA A 156 -7.61 -7.23 -10.84
N GLU A 157 -7.34 -7.27 -12.15
CA GLU A 157 -5.99 -7.15 -12.73
C GLU A 157 -5.26 -5.92 -12.20
N THR A 158 -5.86 -4.74 -12.37
CA THR A 158 -5.24 -3.48 -11.97
C THR A 158 -5.10 -3.31 -10.46
N VAL A 159 -5.95 -3.98 -9.67
CA VAL A 159 -5.85 -3.98 -8.20
C VAL A 159 -4.70 -4.88 -7.76
N LEU A 160 -4.62 -6.10 -8.31
CA LEU A 160 -3.60 -7.08 -7.95
C LEU A 160 -2.20 -6.70 -8.45
N TRP A 161 -2.09 -5.82 -9.45
CA TRP A 161 -0.82 -5.19 -9.82
C TRP A 161 -0.29 -4.23 -8.74
N ARG A 162 -1.17 -3.67 -7.90
CA ARG A 162 -0.78 -2.81 -6.77
C ARG A 162 -0.27 -3.63 -5.59
N GLU A 163 -0.87 -4.80 -5.37
CA GLU A 163 -0.43 -5.79 -4.37
C GLU A 163 0.87 -6.49 -4.81
N GLU A 164 0.97 -6.84 -6.09
CA GLU A 164 2.08 -7.57 -6.72
C GLU A 164 2.48 -8.85 -5.95
N PRO A 165 1.63 -9.89 -5.90
CA PRO A 165 1.96 -11.13 -5.21
C PRO A 165 3.26 -11.75 -5.73
N PRO A 166 4.26 -12.02 -4.86
CA PRO A 166 5.56 -12.52 -5.28
C PRO A 166 5.47 -13.90 -5.94
N GLU A 167 4.48 -14.72 -5.57
CA GLU A 167 4.19 -16.03 -6.18
C GLU A 167 3.98 -15.96 -7.69
N TRP A 168 3.45 -14.85 -8.18
CA TRP A 168 3.05 -14.69 -9.58
C TRP A 168 4.15 -14.11 -10.46
N ARG A 169 5.20 -13.51 -9.86
CA ARG A 169 6.36 -12.93 -10.57
C ARG A 169 5.94 -12.04 -11.75
N LEU A 170 5.00 -11.13 -11.49
CA LEU A 170 4.46 -10.24 -12.51
C LEU A 170 5.56 -9.27 -13.00
N ASP A 171 5.84 -9.28 -14.30
CA ASP A 171 6.72 -8.26 -14.92
C ASP A 171 5.89 -7.12 -15.51
N ILE A 172 5.33 -6.30 -14.61
CA ILE A 172 4.46 -5.18 -14.99
C ILE A 172 5.19 -4.16 -15.88
N ALA A 173 6.51 -3.98 -15.66
CA ALA A 173 7.30 -3.00 -16.41
C ALA A 173 7.54 -3.44 -17.87
N ALA A 174 7.54 -4.74 -18.15
CA ALA A 174 7.61 -5.28 -19.50
C ALA A 174 6.27 -5.25 -20.25
N ASP A 175 5.14 -5.02 -19.57
CA ASP A 175 3.83 -4.93 -20.22
C ASP A 175 3.76 -3.68 -21.13
N PRO A 176 3.38 -3.81 -22.42
CA PRO A 176 3.27 -2.67 -23.33
C PRO A 176 2.34 -1.56 -22.84
N ARG A 177 1.29 -1.91 -22.07
CA ARG A 177 0.36 -0.95 -21.47
C ARG A 177 1.08 -0.05 -20.46
N PHE A 178 2.15 -0.53 -19.83
CA PHE A 178 2.93 0.26 -18.87
C PHE A 178 3.63 1.42 -19.57
N ARG A 179 4.21 1.21 -20.75
CA ARG A 179 4.82 2.29 -21.55
C ARG A 179 3.80 3.37 -21.89
N HIS A 180 2.62 2.97 -22.36
CA HIS A 180 1.55 3.92 -22.67
C HIS A 180 1.05 4.67 -21.42
N ALA A 181 0.94 4.00 -20.27
CA ALA A 181 0.59 4.64 -19.02
C ALA A 181 1.67 5.64 -18.55
N LEU A 182 2.95 5.32 -18.74
CA LEU A 182 4.07 6.21 -18.45
C LEU A 182 4.02 7.47 -19.32
N ASP A 183 3.85 7.32 -20.63
CA ASP A 183 3.79 8.45 -21.56
C ASP A 183 2.65 9.41 -21.19
N ARG A 184 1.46 8.87 -20.90
CA ARG A 184 0.33 9.68 -20.38
C ARG A 184 0.67 10.37 -19.06
N THR A 185 1.27 9.65 -18.12
CA THR A 185 1.63 10.19 -16.79
C THR A 185 2.63 11.34 -16.91
N VAL A 186 3.58 11.26 -17.83
CA VAL A 186 4.56 12.33 -18.07
C VAL A 186 3.93 13.53 -18.78
N ASN A 187 3.12 13.29 -19.80
CA ASN A 187 2.53 14.33 -20.64
C ASN A 187 1.42 15.11 -19.91
N ASP A 188 0.58 14.40 -19.15
CA ASP A 188 -0.60 14.97 -18.49
C ASP A 188 -0.33 15.40 -17.05
N MET A 189 0.95 15.49 -16.65
CA MET A 189 1.35 15.84 -15.28
C MET A 189 0.89 17.25 -14.89
N PRO A 190 0.06 17.40 -13.84
CA PRO A 190 -0.33 18.70 -13.31
C PRO A 190 0.86 19.54 -12.86
N ALA A 191 0.76 20.86 -13.00
CA ALA A 191 1.87 21.78 -12.71
C ALA A 191 2.30 21.76 -11.24
N ASP A 192 1.35 21.62 -10.31
CA ASP A 192 1.61 21.46 -8.87
C ASP A 192 2.44 20.21 -8.60
N ILE A 193 2.06 19.08 -9.20
CA ILE A 193 2.79 17.81 -9.07
C ILE A 193 4.17 17.89 -9.71
N ARG A 194 4.28 18.50 -10.89
CA ARG A 194 5.57 18.69 -11.59
C ARG A 194 6.52 19.54 -10.76
N HIS A 195 6.02 20.62 -10.16
CA HIS A 195 6.82 21.48 -9.29
C HIS A 195 7.32 20.73 -8.06
N GLU A 196 6.42 19.99 -7.41
CA GLU A 196 6.76 19.22 -6.21
C GLU A 196 7.76 18.10 -6.50
N LEU A 197 7.59 17.37 -7.62
CA LEU A 197 8.53 16.35 -8.06
C LEU A 197 9.93 16.95 -8.27
N ALA A 198 10.03 18.07 -8.98
CA ALA A 198 11.31 18.76 -9.24
C ALA A 198 11.98 19.24 -7.94
N ARG A 199 11.18 19.69 -6.96
CA ARG A 199 11.65 20.07 -5.63
C ARG A 199 12.22 18.86 -4.87
N LEU A 200 11.55 17.71 -4.93
CA LEU A 200 11.94 16.51 -4.18
C LEU A 200 13.22 15.85 -4.70
N VAL A 201 13.45 15.88 -6.01
CA VAL A 201 14.70 15.35 -6.62
C VAL A 201 15.90 16.29 -6.48
N THR A 202 15.70 17.48 -5.91
CA THR A 202 16.75 18.48 -5.72
C THR A 202 17.16 18.55 -4.25
N ILE A 203 18.40 18.13 -3.95
CA ILE A 203 19.02 18.34 -2.64
C ILE A 203 20.05 19.45 -2.76
N THR A 204 19.85 20.52 -2.01
CA THR A 204 20.75 21.69 -1.98
C THR A 204 21.78 21.57 -0.86
N GLU A 205 22.84 22.39 -0.92
CA GLU A 205 23.80 22.49 0.17
C GLU A 205 23.18 23.05 1.46
N ALA A 206 22.10 23.83 1.35
CA ALA A 206 21.33 24.29 2.50
C ALA A 206 20.64 23.13 3.20
N ASP A 207 19.99 22.22 2.45
CA ASP A 207 19.37 21.01 3.01
C ASP A 207 20.39 20.13 3.75
N VAL A 208 21.57 19.94 3.16
CA VAL A 208 22.65 19.16 3.79
C VAL A 208 23.14 19.84 5.08
N THR A 209 23.28 21.16 5.06
CA THR A 209 23.73 21.93 6.23
C THR A 209 22.70 21.89 7.35
N GLU A 210 21.42 22.04 7.02
CA GLU A 210 20.33 21.90 7.99
C GLU A 210 20.27 20.46 8.56
N GLY A 211 20.41 19.45 7.70
CA GLY A 211 20.44 18.05 8.12
C GLY A 211 21.60 17.74 9.06
N LEU A 212 22.79 18.34 8.83
CA LEU A 212 23.92 18.26 9.75
C LEU A 212 23.59 18.89 11.11
N ILE A 213 23.01 20.10 11.12
CA ILE A 213 22.63 20.79 12.36
C ILE A 213 21.62 19.94 13.15
N ARG A 214 20.56 19.46 12.51
CA ARG A 214 19.51 18.64 13.15
C ARG A 214 20.06 17.34 13.71
N ARG A 215 20.87 16.59 12.93
CA ARG A 215 21.47 15.33 13.41
C ARG A 215 22.48 15.57 14.53
N LYS A 216 23.28 16.64 14.47
CA LYS A 216 24.20 17.00 15.54
C LYS A 216 23.44 17.30 16.84
N ALA A 217 22.40 18.14 16.78
CA ALA A 217 21.57 18.47 17.92
C ALA A 217 20.89 17.22 18.51
N HIS A 218 20.38 16.32 17.66
CA HIS A 218 19.78 15.06 18.11
C HIS A 218 20.81 14.14 18.79
N GLN A 219 22.01 14.00 18.23
CA GLN A 219 23.11 13.22 18.85
C GLN A 219 23.54 13.81 20.20
N GLU A 220 23.60 15.14 20.31
CA GLU A 220 23.90 15.84 21.57
C GLU A 220 22.79 15.61 22.61
N GLY A 221 21.52 15.68 22.20
CA GLY A 221 20.37 15.37 23.07
C GLY A 221 20.40 13.94 23.61
N LEU A 222 20.61 12.94 22.73
CA LEU A 222 20.73 11.53 23.15
C LEU A 222 21.88 11.33 24.13
N ARG A 223 23.03 11.97 23.90
CA ARG A 223 24.19 11.89 24.80
C ARG A 223 23.92 12.54 26.16
N ALA A 224 23.16 13.63 26.19
CA ALA A 224 22.75 14.27 27.43
C ALA A 224 21.79 13.37 28.23
N GLU A 225 20.87 12.67 27.56
CA GLU A 225 19.88 11.80 28.21
C GLU A 225 20.46 10.47 28.69
N HIS A 226 21.27 9.81 27.86
CA HIS A 226 21.72 8.44 28.11
C HIS A 226 23.20 8.32 28.48
N GLY A 227 23.95 9.43 28.44
CA GLY A 227 25.38 9.49 28.72
C GLY A 227 26.26 9.21 27.50
N VAL A 228 27.35 9.96 27.39
CA VAL A 228 28.26 9.96 26.22
C VAL A 228 28.82 8.58 25.88
N SER A 229 29.08 7.75 26.89
CA SER A 229 29.65 6.40 26.73
C SER A 229 28.65 5.34 26.26
N ARG A 230 27.34 5.61 26.36
CA ARG A 230 26.27 4.68 25.97
C ARG A 230 25.67 4.97 24.60
N VAL A 231 25.92 6.14 24.03
CA VAL A 231 25.40 6.55 22.71
C VAL A 231 26.51 6.47 21.66
N ILE A 232 26.52 5.37 20.92
CA ILE A 232 27.40 5.19 19.75
C ILE A 232 26.76 5.92 18.57
N CYS A 233 27.35 7.05 18.19
CA CYS A 233 26.94 7.78 16.99
C CYS A 233 27.88 7.43 15.84
N LEU A 234 27.33 7.05 14.68
CA LEU A 234 28.10 7.00 13.45
C LEU A 234 28.68 8.39 13.13
N PRO A 235 29.85 8.47 12.46
CA PRO A 235 30.41 9.73 12.03
C PRO A 235 29.40 10.56 11.22
N LEU A 236 29.15 11.78 11.68
CA LEU A 236 28.26 12.70 10.98
C LEU A 236 29.04 13.37 9.85
N THR A 237 28.81 12.89 8.62
CA THR A 237 29.44 13.42 7.40
C THR A 237 28.39 14.06 6.50
N ARG A 238 28.83 14.92 5.59
CA ARG A 238 27.95 15.50 4.57
C ARG A 238 27.29 14.42 3.73
N ASP A 239 28.06 13.40 3.33
CA ASP A 239 27.57 12.29 2.52
C ASP A 239 26.54 11.44 3.25
N SER A 240 26.73 11.16 4.54
CA SER A 240 25.75 10.38 5.31
C SER A 240 24.44 11.15 5.54
N VAL A 241 24.51 12.49 5.65
CA VAL A 241 23.32 13.35 5.64
C VAL A 241 22.65 13.33 4.27
N ARG A 242 23.41 13.51 3.20
CA ARG A 242 22.88 13.49 1.83
C ARG A 242 22.19 12.17 1.50
N GLN A 243 22.78 11.04 1.85
CA GLN A 243 22.17 9.72 1.65
C GLN A 243 20.86 9.58 2.44
N GLY A 244 20.83 10.06 3.69
CA GLY A 244 19.60 10.06 4.47
C GLY A 244 18.50 10.95 3.87
N LEU A 245 18.88 12.12 3.34
CA LEU A 245 17.95 12.99 2.63
C LEU A 245 17.42 12.32 1.35
N ILE A 246 18.25 11.61 0.59
CA ILE A 246 17.80 10.83 -0.59
C ILE A 246 16.74 9.82 -0.18
N CYS A 247 16.96 9.02 0.88
CA CYS A 247 15.96 8.06 1.35
C CYS A 247 14.64 8.73 1.76
N LEU A 248 14.70 9.88 2.45
CA LEU A 248 13.50 10.64 2.82
C LEU A 248 12.77 11.19 1.58
N ARG A 249 13.50 11.70 0.59
CA ARG A 249 12.91 12.22 -0.65
C ARG A 249 12.31 11.14 -1.52
N ILE A 250 12.90 9.94 -1.57
CA ILE A 250 12.29 8.78 -2.24
C ILE A 250 10.95 8.46 -1.60
N HIS A 251 10.90 8.43 -0.25
CA HIS A 251 9.66 8.23 0.47
C HIS A 251 8.62 9.32 0.16
N ASP A 252 9.01 10.60 0.19
CA ASP A 252 8.14 11.72 -0.20
C ASP A 252 7.63 11.59 -1.66
N LEU A 253 8.47 11.11 -2.58
CA LEU A 253 8.10 10.86 -3.97
C LEU A 253 7.13 9.69 -4.09
N ASP A 254 7.31 8.62 -3.32
CA ASP A 254 6.36 7.49 -3.29
C ASP A 254 4.98 8.00 -2.85
N TRP A 255 4.93 8.80 -1.78
CA TRP A 255 3.71 9.45 -1.28
C TRP A 255 3.02 10.37 -2.28
N LEU A 256 3.82 11.11 -3.05
CA LEU A 256 3.30 11.96 -4.13
C LEU A 256 2.50 11.12 -5.14
N PHE A 257 2.97 9.91 -5.47
CA PHE A 257 2.25 9.02 -6.37
C PHE A 257 1.09 8.29 -5.68
N PHE A 258 1.25 7.81 -4.45
CA PHE A 258 0.18 7.15 -3.68
C PHE A 258 -1.08 8.00 -3.55
N SER A 259 -0.89 9.31 -3.35
CA SER A 259 -2.01 10.24 -3.10
C SER A 259 -2.62 10.82 -4.38
N ASN A 260 -1.87 10.83 -5.49
CA ASN A 260 -2.24 11.60 -6.67
C ASN A 260 -2.33 10.79 -7.97
N TRP A 261 -1.99 9.51 -7.99
CA TRP A 261 -1.95 8.74 -9.24
C TRP A 261 -2.63 7.38 -9.13
N ARG A 262 -3.37 6.98 -10.17
CA ARG A 262 -3.95 5.63 -10.31
C ARG A 262 -3.78 5.16 -11.75
N TRP A 263 -3.58 3.85 -11.93
CA TRP A 263 -3.38 3.26 -13.26
C TRP A 263 -4.47 3.60 -14.27
N SER A 264 -5.74 3.49 -13.85
CA SER A 264 -6.90 3.73 -14.71
C SER A 264 -7.09 5.21 -15.06
N ASP A 265 -6.76 6.10 -14.13
CA ASP A 265 -7.11 7.53 -14.19
C ASP A 265 -5.91 8.42 -14.57
N GLY A 266 -4.68 7.93 -14.43
CA GLY A 266 -3.48 8.78 -14.44
C GLY A 266 -3.42 9.65 -13.19
N TRP A 267 -3.17 10.94 -13.36
CA TRP A 267 -3.19 11.90 -12.26
C TRP A 267 -4.63 12.19 -11.82
N LEU A 268 -4.90 11.99 -10.53
CA LEU A 268 -6.20 12.21 -9.92
C LEU A 268 -6.54 13.70 -9.91
N PHE A 269 -7.79 14.01 -10.26
CA PHE A 269 -8.38 15.33 -10.07
C PHE A 269 -8.62 15.61 -8.57
N PRO A 270 -8.77 16.88 -8.15
CA PRO A 270 -8.83 17.24 -6.73
C PRO A 270 -9.89 16.50 -5.90
N LEU A 271 -11.05 16.15 -6.47
CA LEU A 271 -12.07 15.37 -5.76
C LEU A 271 -11.63 13.93 -5.54
N GLU A 272 -11.00 13.29 -6.53
CA GLU A 272 -10.52 11.91 -6.43
C GLU A 272 -9.33 11.79 -5.48
N ARG A 273 -8.48 12.82 -5.39
CA ARG A 273 -7.42 12.90 -4.37
C ARG A 273 -7.97 12.85 -2.94
N LYS A 274 -9.15 13.44 -2.69
CA LYS A 274 -9.83 13.39 -1.37
C LYS A 274 -10.43 12.02 -1.06
N ARG A 275 -10.61 11.18 -2.07
CA ARG A 275 -11.14 9.81 -1.92
C ARG A 275 -10.02 8.79 -1.76
N ALA A 276 -8.80 9.15 -2.17
CA ALA A 276 -7.64 8.29 -2.09
C ALA A 276 -7.33 7.98 -0.63
N MET A 277 -7.18 6.69 -0.34
CA MET A 277 -6.68 6.26 0.95
C MET A 277 -5.15 6.21 0.95
N GLU A 278 -4.64 6.18 2.15
CA GLU A 278 -3.23 6.16 2.52
C GLU A 278 -2.64 4.74 2.33
N ILE A 279 -2.53 4.30 1.07
CA ILE A 279 -1.95 2.99 0.72
C ILE A 279 -0.43 3.12 0.48
N TRP A 280 0.38 2.94 1.52
CA TRP A 280 1.82 3.28 1.53
C TRP A 280 2.77 2.24 0.89
N ARG A 281 2.21 1.18 0.29
CA ARG A 281 2.97 0.10 -0.38
C ARG A 281 2.35 -0.28 -1.72
N ASP A 282 1.91 0.71 -2.48
CA ASP A 282 1.39 0.48 -3.83
C ASP A 282 2.56 0.22 -4.81
N SER A 283 2.80 -1.07 -5.10
CA SER A 283 3.90 -1.51 -5.96
C SER A 283 3.83 -0.91 -7.36
N LEU A 284 2.61 -0.72 -7.89
CA LEU A 284 2.39 -0.14 -9.21
C LEU A 284 2.73 1.35 -9.23
N ALA A 285 2.31 2.09 -8.19
CA ALA A 285 2.64 3.51 -8.04
C ALA A 285 4.16 3.73 -7.87
N ILE A 286 4.84 2.88 -7.08
CA ILE A 286 6.31 2.92 -6.93
C ILE A 286 6.99 2.72 -8.29
N ARG A 287 6.59 1.69 -9.05
CA ARG A 287 7.14 1.42 -10.39
C ARG A 287 6.92 2.59 -11.34
N MET A 288 5.72 3.17 -11.34
CA MET A 288 5.42 4.35 -12.16
C MET A 288 6.29 5.55 -11.76
N ARG A 289 6.42 5.83 -10.45
CA ARG A 289 7.29 6.89 -9.94
C ARG A 289 8.74 6.69 -10.41
N ARG A 290 9.31 5.50 -10.25
CA ARG A 290 10.68 5.19 -10.71
C ARG A 290 10.86 5.52 -12.19
N ALA A 291 9.92 5.06 -13.01
CA ALA A 291 9.96 5.27 -14.45
C ALA A 291 9.83 6.76 -14.84
N VAL A 292 8.92 7.49 -14.20
CA VAL A 292 8.73 8.93 -14.41
C VAL A 292 9.98 9.72 -14.01
N VAL A 293 10.55 9.44 -12.84
CA VAL A 293 11.77 10.11 -12.36
C VAL A 293 12.95 9.81 -13.29
N ALA A 294 13.14 8.56 -13.71
CA ALA A 294 14.18 8.18 -14.66
C ALA A 294 14.04 8.89 -16.01
N GLN A 295 12.81 9.11 -16.49
CA GLN A 295 12.54 9.78 -17.76
C GLN A 295 12.72 11.31 -17.68
N LEU A 296 12.29 11.93 -16.58
CA LEU A 296 12.33 13.39 -16.41
C LEU A 296 13.67 13.91 -15.86
N HIS A 297 14.36 13.10 -15.06
CA HIS A 297 15.59 13.46 -14.36
C HIS A 297 16.66 12.37 -14.53
N PRO A 298 17.12 12.11 -15.77
CA PRO A 298 18.11 11.06 -16.05
C PRO A 298 19.48 11.31 -15.38
N ASP A 299 19.77 12.55 -14.98
CA ASP A 299 20.96 12.95 -14.23
C ASP A 299 20.88 12.63 -12.72
N ARG A 300 19.74 12.13 -12.25
CA ARG A 300 19.43 11.87 -10.83
C ARG A 300 19.00 10.42 -10.57
N PRO A 301 19.81 9.41 -10.96
CA PRO A 301 19.46 8.00 -10.86
C PRO A 301 19.18 7.55 -9.41
N GLU A 302 19.75 8.23 -8.41
CA GLU A 302 19.55 7.93 -7.00
C GLU A 302 18.09 8.06 -6.54
N PHE A 303 17.24 8.82 -7.24
CA PHE A 303 15.80 8.94 -6.92
C PHE A 303 14.92 8.00 -7.76
N ALA A 304 15.48 7.29 -8.74
CA ALA A 304 14.76 6.34 -9.59
C ALA A 304 14.84 4.89 -9.08
N VAL A 305 15.42 4.67 -7.89
CA VAL A 305 15.59 3.37 -7.23
C VAL A 305 14.35 2.87 -6.52
#